data_AF-A0A7K4H4A3-F1
#
_entry.id   AF-A0A7K4H4A3-F1
#
_cell.length_a   1.000
_cell.length_b   1.000
_cell.length_c   1.000
_cell.angle_alpha   90.00
_cell.angle_beta   90.00
_cell.angle_gamma   90.00
#
_symmetry.space_group_name_H-M   'P 1'
#
loop_
_entity.id
_entity.type
_entity.pdbx_description
1 polymer ?
#
loop_
_entity_poly.entity_id
_entity_poly.type
_entity_poly.pdbx_seq_one_letter_code
_entity_poly.pdbx_strand_id
1 'polypeptide(L)'
;MPKVGYQIVGTIKEIKGSCNAGHKVGDKFKLDGHDSGGLCGFFYHDIFPYIIMLQFGGSFPDTWGEDPDVIEWECPDKTNGVKIELKRIRD
;
A
#
# COMPACT_ATOMS: atom_id res chain seq x y z
N MET A 1 -9.16 10.98 -13.75
CA MET A 1 -10.47 10.31 -13.49
C MET A 1 -11.08 10.93 -12.24
N PRO A 2 -12.41 10.94 -12.08
CA PRO A 2 -13.04 11.45 -10.85
C PRO A 2 -12.54 10.70 -9.62
N LYS A 3 -12.36 11.40 -8.49
CA LYS A 3 -11.88 10.84 -7.22
C LYS A 3 -12.90 9.80 -6.72
N VAL A 4 -12.56 8.51 -6.80
CA VAL A 4 -13.39 7.43 -6.26
C VAL A 4 -12.93 7.17 -4.83
N GLY A 5 -13.74 7.56 -3.84
CA GLY A 5 -13.40 7.37 -2.43
C GLY A 5 -12.21 8.19 -1.92
N TYR A 6 -11.61 7.74 -0.82
CA TYR A 6 -10.42 8.35 -0.23
C TYR A 6 -9.16 8.02 -1.04
N GLN A 7 -8.21 8.96 -1.08
CA GLN A 7 -6.93 8.70 -1.74
C GLN A 7 -6.04 7.83 -0.86
N ILE A 8 -5.49 6.75 -1.42
CA ILE A 8 -4.52 5.89 -0.75
C ILE A 8 -3.13 6.15 -1.31
N VAL A 9 -2.16 6.35 -0.42
CA VAL A 9 -0.75 6.51 -0.77
C VAL A 9 0.03 5.35 -0.19
N GLY A 10 0.67 4.58 -1.05
CA GLY A 10 1.64 3.56 -0.65
C GLY A 10 3.06 4.11 -0.69
N THR A 11 3.82 3.98 0.39
CA THR A 11 5.23 4.41 0.47
C THR A 11 6.11 3.22 0.79
N ILE A 12 7.15 2.96 0.00
CA ILE A 12 8.12 1.91 0.32
C ILE A 12 9.01 2.39 1.47
N LYS A 13 8.99 1.66 2.59
CA LYS A 13 9.74 2.00 3.80
C LYS A 13 11.05 1.24 3.91
N GLU A 14 11.09 0.01 3.43
CA GLU A 14 12.22 -0.89 3.62
C GLU A 14 12.29 -1.90 2.47
N ILE A 15 13.50 -2.31 2.10
CA ILE A 15 13.76 -3.46 1.23
C ILE A 15 14.90 -4.24 1.86
N LYS A 16 14.68 -5.51 2.19
CA LYS A 16 15.69 -6.38 2.80
C LYS A 16 16.74 -6.87 1.81
N GLY A 17 16.29 -7.22 0.61
CA GLY A 17 17.12 -7.74 -0.48
C GLY A 17 17.08 -6.83 -1.70
N SER A 18 16.75 -7.41 -2.86
CA SER A 18 16.64 -6.69 -4.13
C SER A 18 15.26 -6.87 -4.74
N CYS A 19 14.59 -5.77 -5.09
CA CYS A 19 13.30 -5.85 -5.77
C CYS A 19 13.50 -6.00 -7.29
N ASN A 20 13.11 -7.15 -7.86
CA ASN A 20 13.17 -7.37 -9.31
C ASN A 20 12.22 -6.47 -10.11
N ALA A 21 11.17 -5.92 -9.47
CA ALA A 21 10.29 -4.94 -10.10
C ALA A 21 10.87 -3.52 -10.12
N GLY A 22 12.04 -3.30 -9.52
CA GLY A 22 12.75 -2.02 -9.55
C GLY A 22 12.34 -1.01 -8.48
N HIS A 23 11.50 -1.39 -7.51
CA HIS A 23 11.09 -0.52 -6.41
C HIS A 23 12.26 -0.15 -5.50
N LYS A 24 12.20 1.05 -4.94
CA LYS A 24 13.22 1.64 -4.06
C LYS A 24 12.57 2.20 -2.80
N VAL A 25 13.35 2.24 -1.72
CA VAL A 25 12.93 2.91 -0.48
C VAL A 25 12.65 4.39 -0.76
N GLY A 26 11.50 4.86 -0.30
CA GLY A 26 11.01 6.21 -0.54
C GLY A 26 10.09 6.36 -1.75
N ASP A 27 9.95 5.34 -2.60
CA ASP A 27 8.98 5.37 -3.69
C ASP A 27 7.56 5.54 -3.15
N LYS A 28 6.78 6.38 -3.83
CA LYS A 28 5.40 6.70 -3.47
C LYS A 28 4.47 6.41 -4.63
N PHE A 29 3.41 5.68 -4.34
CA PHE A 29 2.40 5.27 -5.29
C PHE A 29 1.05 5.83 -4.87
N LYS A 30 0.31 6.42 -5.81
CA LYS A 30 -1.11 6.69 -5.62
C LYS A 30 -1.86 5.44 -6.03
N LEU A 31 -2.51 4.81 -5.07
CA LEU A 31 -3.15 3.51 -5.23
C LEU A 31 -4.66 3.68 -5.17
N ASP A 32 -5.36 3.03 -6.10
CA ASP A 32 -6.81 2.88 -6.04
C ASP A 32 -7.23 1.54 -6.67
N GLY A 33 -8.52 1.23 -6.68
CA GLY A 33 -9.04 -0.01 -7.24
C GLY A 33 -8.88 -0.21 -8.76
N HIS A 34 -8.46 0.81 -9.49
CA HIS A 34 -8.29 0.80 -10.95
C HIS A 34 -6.82 0.94 -11.37
N ASP A 35 -6.03 1.72 -10.63
CA ASP A 35 -4.63 2.02 -10.92
C ASP A 35 -3.72 1.58 -9.77
N SER A 36 -2.69 0.79 -10.10
CA SER A 36 -1.64 0.39 -9.15
C SER A 36 -0.60 1.49 -8.93
N GLY A 37 -0.70 2.62 -9.61
CA GLY A 37 0.20 3.76 -9.47
C GLY A 37 1.65 3.48 -9.84
N GLY A 38 1.93 2.34 -10.51
CA GLY A 38 3.28 1.85 -10.79
C GLY A 38 3.78 0.78 -9.81
N LEU A 39 3.01 0.42 -8.78
CA LEU A 39 3.32 -0.73 -7.93
C LEU A 39 3.24 -2.02 -8.75
N CYS A 40 4.12 -2.99 -8.46
CA CYS A 40 4.13 -4.23 -9.24
C CYS A 40 2.82 -5.01 -9.02
N GLY A 41 2.34 -5.66 -10.08
CA GLY A 41 1.04 -6.33 -10.05
C GLY A 41 0.91 -7.41 -8.97
N PHE A 42 1.99 -8.12 -8.64
CA PHE A 42 1.98 -9.12 -7.57
C PHE A 42 1.76 -8.49 -6.20
N PHE A 43 2.49 -7.42 -5.89
CA PHE A 43 2.35 -6.76 -4.61
C PHE A 43 0.99 -6.05 -4.53
N TYR A 44 0.60 -5.34 -5.60
CA TYR A 44 -0.72 -4.71 -5.68
C TYR A 44 -1.86 -5.71 -5.46
N HIS A 45 -1.83 -6.89 -6.09
CA HIS A 45 -2.83 -7.94 -5.86
C HIS A 45 -2.90 -8.38 -4.40
N ASP A 46 -1.75 -8.58 -3.74
CA ASP A 46 -1.68 -9.00 -2.34
C ASP A 46 -2.31 -7.96 -1.39
N ILE A 47 -2.08 -6.67 -1.65
CA ILE A 47 -2.61 -5.57 -0.82
C ILE A 47 -3.92 -4.97 -1.32
N PHE A 48 -4.46 -5.45 -2.44
CA PHE A 48 -5.68 -4.90 -3.07
C PHE A 48 -6.87 -4.84 -2.11
N PRO A 49 -7.19 -5.89 -1.32
CA PRO A 49 -8.32 -5.84 -0.39
C PRO A 49 -8.19 -4.69 0.62
N TYR A 50 -6.98 -4.38 1.06
CA TYR A 50 -6.71 -3.30 2.01
C TYR A 50 -6.81 -1.92 1.37
N ILE A 51 -6.34 -1.78 0.11
CA ILE A 51 -6.51 -0.55 -0.67
C ILE A 51 -8.00 -0.24 -0.79
N ILE A 52 -8.82 -1.21 -1.22
CA ILE A 52 -10.27 -1.03 -1.38
C ILE A 52 -10.95 -0.74 -0.04
N MET A 53 -10.60 -1.47 1.02
CA MET A 53 -11.14 -1.25 2.36
C MET A 53 -10.91 0.20 2.81
N LEU A 54 -9.68 0.70 2.73
CA LEU A 54 -9.34 2.07 3.12
C LEU A 54 -9.97 3.10 2.16
N GLN A 55 -10.00 2.81 0.86
CA GLN A 55 -10.55 3.73 -0.15
C GLN A 55 -12.04 4.01 0.06
N PHE A 56 -12.82 3.02 0.53
CA PHE A 56 -14.26 3.17 0.75
C PHE A 56 -14.67 3.38 2.22
N GLY A 57 -13.73 3.72 3.10
CA GLY A 57 -14.06 4.15 4.46
C GLY A 57 -13.95 3.08 5.54
N GLY A 58 -13.65 1.83 5.20
CA GLY A 58 -13.30 0.79 6.18
C GLY A 58 -11.94 1.07 6.82
N SER A 59 -11.65 0.47 7.97
CA SER A 59 -10.40 0.67 8.72
C SER A 59 -9.94 -0.63 9.36
N PHE A 60 -8.66 -0.67 9.75
CA PHE A 60 -8.14 -1.77 10.56
C PHE A 60 -8.63 -1.67 12.01
N PRO A 61 -8.69 -2.80 12.74
CA PRO A 61 -8.92 -2.77 14.18
C PRO A 61 -7.84 -1.94 14.90
N ASP A 62 -8.24 -1.26 15.97
CA ASP A 62 -7.35 -0.53 16.90
C ASP A 62 -6.27 -1.43 17.53
N THR A 63 -6.50 -2.74 17.57
CA THR A 63 -5.52 -3.74 18.03
C THR A 63 -4.37 -4.00 17.04
N TRP A 64 -4.47 -3.54 15.79
CA TRP A 64 -3.46 -3.80 14.75
C TRP A 64 -2.47 -2.65 14.54
N GLY A 65 -2.78 -1.46 15.04
CA GLY A 65 -1.94 -0.28 14.91
C GLY A 65 -2.55 0.93 15.62
N GLU A 66 -1.72 1.94 15.90
CA GLU A 66 -2.16 3.16 16.58
C GLU A 66 -3.04 4.05 15.69
N ASP A 67 -2.83 4.01 14.37
CA ASP A 67 -3.58 4.81 13.39
C ASP A 67 -4.43 3.89 12.48
N PRO A 68 -5.77 3.97 12.53
CA PRO A 68 -6.67 3.14 11.71
C PRO A 68 -6.59 3.44 10.20
N ASP A 69 -5.91 4.52 9.81
CA ASP A 69 -5.67 4.93 8.43
C ASP A 69 -4.29 4.55 7.89
N VAL A 70 -3.45 3.92 8.72
CA VAL A 70 -2.10 3.49 8.35
C VAL A 70 -1.93 2.00 8.58
N ILE A 71 -1.36 1.31 7.60
CA ILE A 71 -0.95 -0.09 7.75
C ILE A 71 0.36 -0.33 7.03
N GLU A 72 1.20 -1.19 7.59
CA GLU A 72 2.38 -1.70 6.90
C GLU A 72 2.13 -3.12 6.40
N TRP A 73 2.59 -3.40 5.19
CA TRP A 73 2.55 -4.74 4.61
C TRP A 73 3.88 -5.08 3.96
N GLU A 74 4.17 -6.37 3.87
CA GLU A 74 5.41 -6.86 3.26
C GLU A 74 5.08 -7.74 2.06
N CYS A 75 5.81 -7.51 0.97
CA CYS A 75 5.72 -8.30 -0.25
C CYS A 75 5.78 -9.81 0.05
N PRO A 76 4.98 -10.64 -0.65
CA PRO A 76 5.00 -12.09 -0.46
C PRO A 76 6.37 -12.73 -0.78
N ASP A 77 7.22 -12.05 -1.54
CA ASP A 77 8.64 -12.40 -1.68
C ASP A 77 9.39 -12.11 -0.37
N LYS A 78 9.32 -13.06 0.56
CA LYS A 78 9.94 -12.97 1.90
C LYS A 78 11.46 -12.86 1.87
N THR A 79 12.12 -13.31 0.79
CA THR A 79 13.56 -13.21 0.66
C THR A 79 13.99 -11.76 0.42
N ASN A 80 13.27 -11.03 -0.43
CA ASN A 80 13.61 -9.64 -0.74
C ASN A 80 12.88 -8.61 0.14
N GLY A 81 11.71 -8.97 0.68
CA GLY A 81 11.03 -8.26 1.76
C GLY A 81 10.84 -6.76 1.52
N VAL A 82 10.12 -6.40 0.46
CA VAL A 82 9.73 -4.99 0.22
C VAL A 82 8.59 -4.64 1.16
N LYS A 83 8.80 -3.69 2.06
CA LYS A 83 7.79 -3.20 3.01
C LYS A 83 7.17 -1.91 2.50
N ILE A 84 5.84 -1.88 2.43
CA ILE A 84 5.04 -0.72 2.03
C ILE A 84 4.18 -0.26 3.21
N GLU A 85 4.16 1.04 3.44
CA GLU A 85 3.19 1.71 4.31
C GLU A 85 2.05 2.24 3.44
N LEU A 86 0.83 1.80 3.68
CA LEU A 86 -0.38 2.33 3.06
C LEU A 86 -0.99 3.35 4.01
N LYS A 87 -1.28 4.53 3.49
CA LYS A 87 -1.90 5.61 4.25
C LYS A 87 -3.11 6.19 3.51
N ARG A 88 -4.25 6.28 4.19
CA ARG A 88 -5.41 7.03 3.71
C ARG A 88 -5.20 8.53 3.93
N ILE A 89 -5.48 9.33 2.91
CA ILE A 89 -5.47 10.78 3.01
C ILE A 89 -6.90 11.29 3.19
N ARG A 90 -7.16 11.91 4.35
CA ARG A 90 -8.38 12.67 4.64
C ARG A 90 -8.06 14.14 4.41
N ASP A 91 -8.70 14.75 3.43
CA ASP A 91 -8.72 16.21 3.25
C ASP A 91 -9.87 16.80 4.08
#